data_AF-A0A2V5DY98-F1
#
_entry.id   AF-A0A2V5DY98-F1
#
_cell.length_a   1.000
_cell.length_b   1.000
_cell.length_c   1.000
_cell.angle_alpha   90.00
_cell.angle_beta   90.00
_cell.angle_gamma   90.00
#
_symmetry.space_group_name_H-M   'P 1'
#
loop_
_entity.id
_entity.type
_entity.pdbx_description
1 polymer ?
#
loop_
_entity_poly.entity_id
_entity_poly.type
_entity_poly.pdbx_seq_one_letter_code
_entity_poly.pdbx_strand_id
1 'polypeptide(L)'
;MKSPSPAQSHDTVITEAASWCLRMHDEACSAEDHAAFERWLQADPLHTFEYAKMLEIWDLSEKLADCPTRAKNCSPSPRLTRKVR
;
A
#
# COMPACT_ATOMS: atom_id res chain seq x y z
N MET A 1 -13.24 -18.57 30.32
CA MET A 1 -12.09 -17.72 29.95
C MET A 1 -11.68 -18.13 28.55
N LYS A 2 -11.91 -17.30 27.53
CA LYS A 2 -11.57 -17.63 26.15
C LYS A 2 -10.06 -17.37 26.00
N SER A 3 -9.26 -18.43 26.02
CA SER A 3 -7.83 -18.33 25.72
C SER A 3 -7.68 -17.70 24.33
N PRO A 4 -6.82 -16.67 24.14
CA PRO A 4 -6.61 -16.12 22.83
C PRO A 4 -6.09 -17.24 21.93
N SER A 5 -6.86 -17.55 20.89
CA SER A 5 -6.43 -18.51 19.89
C SER A 5 -5.24 -17.91 19.14
N PRO A 6 -4.21 -18.69 18.76
CA PRO A 6 -3.05 -18.19 18.02
C PRO A 6 -3.42 -17.40 16.74
N ALA A 7 -4.62 -17.63 16.19
CA ALA A 7 -5.17 -16.85 15.08
C ALA A 7 -5.38 -15.35 15.40
N GLN A 8 -5.71 -14.98 16.65
CA GLN A 8 -5.88 -13.56 17.02
C GLN A 8 -4.55 -12.81 17.05
N SER A 9 -3.47 -13.50 17.45
CA SER A 9 -2.13 -12.93 17.42
C SER A 9 -1.70 -12.64 15.99
N HIS A 10 -1.96 -13.56 15.07
CA HIS A 10 -1.62 -13.39 13.65
C HIS A 10 -2.41 -12.26 12.98
N ASP A 11 -3.72 -12.19 13.21
CA ASP A 11 -4.58 -11.12 12.68
C ASP A 11 -4.14 -9.72 13.17
N THR A 12 -3.68 -9.64 14.43
CA THR A 12 -3.10 -8.43 15.01
C THR A 12 -1.83 -8.02 14.26
N VAL A 13 -0.91 -8.97 14.01
CA VAL A 13 0.33 -8.71 13.26
C VAL A 13 0.04 -8.24 11.84
N ILE A 14 -0.93 -8.84 11.16
CA ILE A 14 -1.37 -8.44 9.80
C ILE A 14 -1.87 -6.98 9.82
N THR A 15 -2.67 -6.62 10.82
CA THR A 15 -3.21 -5.26 10.97
C THR A 15 -2.10 -4.23 11.28
N GLU A 16 -1.15 -4.58 12.14
CA GLU A 16 0.01 -3.72 12.42
C GLU A 16 0.90 -3.57 11.19
N ALA A 17 1.16 -4.65 10.45
CA ALA A 17 1.94 -4.62 9.21
C ALA A 17 1.33 -3.66 8.18
N ALA A 18 0.02 -3.72 7.98
CA ALA A 18 -0.69 -2.80 7.09
C ALA A 18 -0.59 -1.34 7.58
N SER A 19 -0.71 -1.12 8.88
CA SER A 19 -0.59 0.22 9.49
C SER A 19 0.81 0.82 9.30
N TRP A 20 1.87 0.01 9.48
CA TRP A 20 3.24 0.41 9.19
C TRP A 20 3.48 0.64 7.70
N CYS A 21 2.87 -0.16 6.82
CA CYS A 21 3.00 0.02 5.38
C CYS A 21 2.49 1.41 4.95
N LEU A 22 1.36 1.85 5.48
CA LEU A 22 0.83 3.20 5.22
C LEU A 22 1.78 4.29 5.71
N ARG A 23 2.35 4.13 6.91
CA ARG A 23 3.21 5.15 7.51
C ARG A 23 4.58 5.25 6.84
N MET A 24 5.18 4.12 6.48
CA MET A 24 6.50 4.10 5.83
C MET A 24 6.49 4.64 4.39
N HIS A 25 5.33 4.59 3.72
CA HIS A 25 5.14 5.19 2.39
C HIS A 25 4.61 6.63 2.46
N ASP A 26 4.35 7.15 3.66
CA ASP A 26 3.98 8.55 3.86
C ASP A 26 5.23 9.44 3.90
N GLU A 27 5.18 10.58 3.23
CA GLU A 27 6.30 11.53 3.14
C GLU A 27 6.62 12.21 4.49
N ALA A 28 5.71 12.18 5.47
CA ALA A 28 5.92 12.71 6.81
C ALA A 28 6.53 11.69 7.79
N CYS A 29 6.97 10.53 7.31
CA CYS A 29 7.61 9.52 8.15
C CYS A 29 8.85 10.09 8.86
N SER A 30 8.82 10.10 10.19
CA SER A 30 9.86 10.70 11.02
C SER A 30 10.87 9.65 11.52
N ALA A 31 12.05 10.10 11.97
CA ALA A 31 13.07 9.20 12.52
C ALA A 31 12.56 8.37 13.72
N GLU A 32 11.61 8.92 14.50
CA GLU A 32 10.95 8.20 15.59
C GLU A 32 10.06 7.06 15.09
N ASP A 33 9.36 7.24 13.96
CA ASP A 33 8.56 6.20 13.33
C ASP A 33 9.43 5.08 12.78
N HIS A 34 10.56 5.42 12.15
CA HIS A 34 11.54 4.43 11.72
C HIS A 34 12.05 3.59 12.89
N ALA A 35 12.45 4.23 13.99
CA ALA A 35 12.93 3.52 15.18
C ALA A 35 11.84 2.66 15.84
N ALA A 36 10.58 3.10 15.82
CA ALA A 36 9.46 2.31 16.31
C ALA A 36 9.16 1.10 15.40
N PHE A 37 9.23 1.30 14.08
CA PHE A 37 9.07 0.26 13.08
C PHE A 37 10.17 -0.81 13.19
N GLU A 38 11.43 -0.40 13.35
CA GLU A 38 12.55 -1.33 13.58
C GLU A 38 12.35 -2.16 14.84
N ARG A 39 11.90 -1.55 15.94
CA ARG A 39 11.58 -2.29 17.18
C ARG A 39 10.46 -3.29 16.96
N TRP A 40 9.44 -2.92 16.20
CA TRP A 40 8.35 -3.82 15.85
C TRP A 40 8.85 -5.00 15.01
N LEU A 41 9.70 -4.77 14.00
CA LEU A 41 10.30 -5.86 13.21
C LEU A 41 11.18 -6.81 14.04
N GLN A 42 11.94 -6.27 15.00
CA GLN A 42 12.81 -7.07 15.88
C GLN A 42 12.03 -7.84 16.95
N ALA A 43 10.77 -7.48 17.22
CA ALA A 43 9.97 -8.13 18.26
C ALA A 43 9.61 -9.57 17.89
N ASP A 44 9.29 -9.85 16.63
CA ASP A 44 8.97 -11.19 16.16
C ASP A 44 9.30 -11.37 14.67
N PRO A 45 9.91 -12.49 14.25
CA PRO A 45 10.20 -12.75 12.83
C PRO A 45 8.93 -12.81 11.96
N LEU A 46 7.76 -13.12 12.53
CA LEU A 46 6.47 -13.09 11.82
C LEU A 46 6.10 -11.68 11.36
N HIS A 47 6.47 -10.65 12.10
CA HIS A 47 6.21 -9.26 11.74
C HIS A 47 6.90 -8.91 10.41
N THR A 48 8.15 -9.36 10.25
CA THR A 48 8.90 -9.17 9.00
C THR A 48 8.24 -9.91 7.84
N PHE A 49 7.73 -11.13 8.07
CA PHE A 49 7.05 -11.92 7.05
C PHE A 49 5.72 -11.29 6.61
N GLU A 50 4.88 -10.86 7.54
CA GLU A 50 3.59 -10.23 7.21
C GLU A 50 3.77 -8.84 6.60
N TYR A 51 4.76 -8.07 7.06
CA TYR A 51 5.11 -6.80 6.44
C TYR A 51 5.58 -6.97 5.00
N ALA A 52 6.42 -7.97 4.71
CA ALA A 52 6.86 -8.25 3.34
C ALA A 52 5.68 -8.56 2.40
N LYS A 53 4.64 -9.25 2.89
CA LYS A 53 3.42 -9.51 2.12
C LYS A 53 2.61 -8.24 1.85
N MET A 54 2.54 -7.32 2.82
CA MET A 54 1.89 -6.02 2.61
C MET A 54 2.68 -5.14 1.62
N LEU A 55 4.02 -5.19 1.67
CA LEU A 55 4.88 -4.51 0.69
C LEU A 55 4.66 -5.01 -0.74
N GLU A 56 4.50 -6.32 -0.94
CA GLU A 56 4.25 -6.89 -2.27
C GLU A 56 2.95 -6.33 -2.87
N ILE A 57 1.89 -6.22 -2.07
CA ILE A 57 0.63 -5.62 -2.50
C ILE A 57 0.82 -4.14 -2.86
N TRP A 58 1.57 -3.40 -2.05
CA TRP A 58 1.85 -1.98 -2.30
C TRP A 58 2.65 -1.77 -3.59
N ASP A 59 3.76 -2.48 -3.77
CA ASP A 59 4.60 -2.44 -4.97
C ASP A 59 3.80 -2.75 -6.25
N LEU A 60 2.90 -3.74 -6.20
CA LEU A 60 2.00 -4.03 -7.31
C LEU A 60 1.06 -2.86 -7.62
N SER A 61 0.54 -2.19 -6.59
CA SER A 61 -0.31 -1.00 -6.77
C SER A 61 0.45 0.17 -7.40
N GLU A 62 1.70 0.41 -6.98
CA GLU A 62 2.54 1.47 -7.58
C GLU A 62 2.87 1.17 -9.04
N LYS A 63 3.19 -0.08 -9.37
CA LYS A 63 3.43 -0.50 -10.77
C LYS A 63 2.21 -0.30 -11.67
N LEU A 64 1.01 -0.48 -11.13
CA LEU A 64 -0.23 -0.20 -11.86
C LEU A 64 -0.46 1.30 -12.07
N ALA A 65 -0.09 2.14 -11.09
CA ALA A 65 -0.18 3.59 -11.19
C ALA A 65 0.87 4.19 -12.16
N ASP A 66 2.08 3.64 -12.16
CA ASP A 66 3.17 4.08 -13.03
C ASP A 66 3.01 3.58 -14.47
N CYS A 67 2.28 2.48 -14.68
CA CYS A 67 1.92 2.03 -16.03
C CYS A 67 1.15 3.16 -16.73
N PRO A 68 1.76 3.85 -17.71
CA PRO A 68 1.07 4.92 -18.40
C PRO A 68 -0.02 4.22 -19.18
N THR A 69 -1.26 4.39 -18.73
CA THR A 69 -2.44 4.02 -19.50
C THR A 69 -2.16 4.39 -20.96
N ARG A 70 -2.07 3.37 -21.81
CA ARG A 70 -1.95 3.51 -23.26
C ARG A 70 -3.31 4.00 -23.78
N ALA A 71 -3.72 5.18 -23.32
CA ALA A 71 -4.90 5.92 -23.75
C ALA A 71 -4.51 7.09 -24.64
N LYS A 72 -3.38 6.98 -25.37
CA LYS A 72 -2.98 7.96 -26.40
C LYS A 72 -3.54 7.63 -27.79
N ASN A 73 -4.46 6.68 -27.91
CA ASN A 73 -5.10 6.32 -29.18
C ASN A 73 -6.60 6.70 -29.27
N CYS A 74 -7.17 7.38 -28.28
CA CYS A 74 -8.41 8.14 -28.53
C CYS A 74 -8.03 9.43 -29.25
N SER A 75 -7.85 9.32 -30.57
CA SER A 75 -7.77 10.48 -31.46
C SER A 75 -8.95 11.42 -31.18
N PRO A 76 -8.74 12.74 -31.05
CA PRO A 76 -9.85 13.69 -31.04
C PRO A 76 -10.47 13.67 -32.44
N SER A 77 -11.63 13.04 -32.59
CA SER A 77 -12.44 13.13 -33.81
C SER A 77 -12.62 14.60 -34.17
N PRO A 78 -12.36 15.02 -35.42
CA PRO A 78 -12.40 16.42 -35.78
C PRO A 78 -13.83 16.95 -35.64
N ARG A 79 -13.92 18.08 -34.94
CA ARG A 79 -15.05 19.03 -34.88
C ARG A 79 -15.84 19.05 -36.20
N LEU A 80 -17.08 18.56 -36.19
CA LEU A 80 -18.08 19.08 -37.11
C LEU A 80 -18.73 20.30 -36.47
N THR A 81 -18.18 21.47 -36.76
CA THR A 81 -18.91 22.73 -36.62
C THR A 81 -20.15 22.67 -37.51
N ARG A 82 -21.35 22.73 -36.92
CA ARG A 82 -22.53 23.15 -37.68
C ARG A 82 -23.13 24.39 -37.03
N LYS A 83 -22.68 25.51 -37.58
CA LYS A 83 -23.20 26.86 -37.39
C LYS A 83 -24.44 27.01 -38.27
N VAL A 84 -25.61 27.21 -37.68
CA VAL A 84 -26.83 27.74 -38.32
C VAL A 84 -27.75 28.15 -37.16
N ARG A 85 -27.70 29.42 -36.74
CA ARG A 85 -28.54 30.54 -37.18
C ARG A 85 -30.00 30.36 -36.81
#